data_AF-A0A7Z9G814-F1
#
_entry.id   AF-A0A7Z9G814-F1
#
_cell.length_a   1.000
_cell.length_b   1.000
_cell.length_c   1.000
_cell.angle_alpha   90.00
_cell.angle_beta   90.00
_cell.angle_gamma   90.00
#
_symmetry.space_group_name_H-M   'P 1'
#
loop_
_entity.id
_entity.type
_entity.pdbx_description
1 polymer ?
#
loop_
_entity_poly.entity_id
_entity_poly.type
_entity_poly.pdbx_seq_one_letter_code
_entity_poly.pdbx_strand_id
1 'polypeptide(L)'
;MTRTQLKRLSAQVFRGDKIKIAGHVLATRSPISKGIVRILLLDLQKKRVVRVLGKVATDSDGKFTAELVMPKALSPGQWQVVAHYMGSPSYAPSVSE
;
A
#
# COMPACT_ATOMS: atom_id res chain seq x y z
N MET A 1 -17.68 -1.84 7.24
CA MET A 1 -16.65 -0.89 6.75
C MET A 1 -15.33 -1.65 6.60
N THR A 2 -14.61 -1.41 5.50
CA THR A 2 -13.29 -2.00 5.26
C THR A 2 -12.21 -1.04 5.74
N ARG A 3 -11.17 -1.57 6.40
CA ARG A 3 -10.01 -0.81 6.88
C ARG A 3 -8.74 -1.43 6.33
N THR A 4 -7.89 -0.60 5.73
CA THR A 4 -6.53 -0.98 5.33
C THR A 4 -5.55 -0.31 6.29
N GLN A 5 -4.51 -1.04 6.70
CA GLN A 5 -3.43 -0.51 7.50
C GLN A 5 -2.10 -0.87 6.85
N LEU A 6 -1.17 0.08 6.85
CA LEU A 6 0.20 -0.12 6.38
C LEU A 6 1.15 0.05 7.57
N LYS A 7 2.05 -0.91 7.78
CA LYS A 7 3.11 -0.77 8.78
C LYS A 7 4.02 0.39 8.35
N ARG A 8 4.33 1.26 9.31
CA ARG A 8 5.23 2.41 9.09
C ARG A 8 6.55 1.95 8.46
N LEU A 9 6.92 2.62 7.38
CA LEU A 9 8.18 2.41 6.69
C LEU A 9 9.30 3.24 7.32
N SER A 10 10.53 2.90 6.97
CA SER A 10 11.71 3.71 7.31
C SER A 10 11.53 5.15 6.85
N ALA A 11 11.99 6.10 7.67
CA ALA A 11 11.82 7.53 7.42
C ALA A 11 12.61 8.04 6.19
N GLN A 12 13.64 7.30 5.76
CA GLN A 12 14.47 7.63 4.62
C GLN A 12 14.62 6.42 3.71
N VAL A 13 14.40 6.61 2.42
CA VAL A 13 14.52 5.59 1.38
C VAL A 13 15.19 6.23 0.16
N PHE A 14 16.14 5.53 -0.44
CA PHE A 14 16.83 6.00 -1.63
C PHE A 14 16.21 5.45 -2.91
N ARG A 15 16.58 6.08 -4.03
CA ARG A 15 16.11 5.72 -5.36
C ARG A 15 16.73 4.38 -5.77
N GLY A 16 15.90 3.47 -6.25
CA GLY A 16 16.32 2.11 -6.59
C GLY A 16 16.38 1.16 -5.40
N ASP A 17 16.15 1.63 -4.16
CA ASP A 17 16.13 0.75 -3.00
C ASP A 17 15.00 -0.27 -3.10
N LYS A 18 15.29 -1.46 -2.58
CA LYS A 18 14.28 -2.46 -2.27
C LYS A 18 13.72 -2.15 -0.89
N ILE A 19 12.41 -1.90 -0.82
CA ILE A 19 11.70 -1.76 0.44
C ILE A 19 10.78 -2.94 0.66
N LYS A 20 10.69 -3.38 1.93
CA LYS A 20 9.70 -4.36 2.35
C LYS A 20 8.57 -3.62 3.05
N ILE A 21 7.36 -3.83 2.55
CA ILE A 21 6.14 -3.32 3.15
C ILE A 21 5.33 -4.47 3.72
N ALA A 22 4.56 -4.18 4.77
CA ALA A 22 3.59 -5.11 5.33
C ALA A 22 2.37 -4.33 5.82
N GLY A 23 1.21 -4.97 5.81
CA GLY A 23 -0.01 -4.35 6.26
C GLY A 23 -1.16 -5.34 6.30
N HIS A 24 -2.33 -4.89 6.73
CA HIS A 24 -3.52 -5.72 6.89
C HIS A 24 -4.74 -5.06 6.24
N VAL A 25 -5.68 -5.86 5.76
CA VAL A 25 -7.01 -5.43 5.30
C VAL A 25 -8.07 -6.21 6.07
N LEU A 26 -8.90 -5.47 6.81
CA LEU A 26 -9.93 -6.02 7.67
C LEU A 26 -11.30 -5.46 7.28
N ALA A 27 -12.31 -6.31 7.27
CA ALA A 27 -13.71 -5.89 7.36
C ALA A 27 -14.12 -5.81 8.85
N THR A 28 -15.28 -5.22 9.13
CA THR A 28 -15.78 -4.99 10.50
C THR A 28 -15.73 -6.20 11.43
N ARG A 29 -15.83 -7.43 10.90
CA ARG A 29 -15.85 -8.67 11.71
C ARG A 29 -14.93 -9.78 11.20
N SER A 30 -14.17 -9.55 10.12
CA SER A 30 -13.39 -10.61 9.50
C SER A 30 -12.19 -10.07 8.72
N PRO A 31 -11.09 -10.82 8.66
CA PRO A 31 -10.03 -10.52 7.71
C PRO A 31 -10.53 -10.67 6.27
N ILE A 32 -10.02 -9.85 5.36
CA ILE A 32 -10.30 -9.98 3.92
C ILE A 32 -9.19 -10.80 3.30
N SER A 33 -9.46 -12.06 2.96
CA SER A 33 -8.51 -12.92 2.25
C SER A 33 -8.59 -12.76 0.73
N LYS A 34 -7.48 -13.01 0.03
CA LYS A 34 -7.35 -12.88 -1.44
C LYS A 34 -7.75 -11.51 -1.98
N GLY A 35 -7.77 -10.48 -1.14
CA GLY A 35 -8.07 -9.11 -1.49
C GLY A 35 -6.88 -8.46 -2.18
N ILE A 36 -7.12 -7.79 -3.30
CA ILE A 36 -6.05 -7.14 -4.06
C ILE A 36 -5.76 -5.75 -3.50
N VAL A 37 -4.52 -5.56 -3.06
CA VAL A 37 -3.99 -4.29 -2.56
C VAL A 37 -2.99 -3.74 -3.58
N ARG A 38 -3.23 -2.49 -4.01
CA ARG A 38 -2.27 -1.71 -4.80
C ARG A 38 -1.42 -0.89 -3.87
N ILE A 39 -0.11 -0.89 -4.09
CA ILE A 39 0.80 -0.02 -3.37
C ILE A 39 1.10 1.18 -4.24
N LEU A 40 0.78 2.35 -3.75
CA LEU A 40 0.84 3.59 -4.51
C LEU A 40 1.90 4.51 -3.89
N LEU A 41 2.59 5.23 -4.77
CA LEU A 41 3.47 6.32 -4.40
C LEU A 41 2.75 7.64 -4.67
N LEU A 42 2.61 8.46 -3.64
CA LEU A 42 2.01 9.79 -3.69
C LEU A 42 3.08 10.86 -3.55
N ASP A 43 2.96 11.89 -4.38
CA ASP A 43 3.64 13.16 -4.24
C ASP A 43 2.85 14.03 -3.26
N LEU A 44 3.42 14.33 -2.10
CA LEU A 44 2.74 15.12 -1.06
C LEU A 44 2.63 16.60 -1.44
N GLN A 45 3.55 17.12 -2.25
CA GLN A 45 3.49 18.51 -2.73
C GLN A 45 2.38 18.68 -3.75
N LYS A 46 2.27 17.73 -4.70
CA LYS A 46 1.23 17.75 -5.75
C LYS A 46 -0.07 17.07 -5.34
N LYS A 47 -0.13 16.49 -4.13
CA LYS A 47 -1.28 15.76 -3.57
C LYS A 47 -1.89 14.75 -4.54
N ARG A 48 -1.05 13.99 -5.26
CA ARG A 48 -1.52 13.04 -6.26
C ARG A 48 -0.72 11.74 -6.27
N VAL A 49 -1.38 10.67 -6.70
CA VAL A 49 -0.71 9.40 -7.01
C VAL A 49 0.14 9.60 -8.26
N VAL A 50 1.42 9.30 -8.17
CA VAL A 50 2.36 9.39 -9.31
C VAL A 50 2.64 8.03 -9.93
N ARG A 51 2.55 6.95 -9.16
CA ARG A 51 2.91 5.60 -9.61
C ARG A 51 2.30 4.51 -8.74
N VAL A 52 2.00 3.37 -9.37
CA VAL A 52 1.77 2.09 -8.69
C VAL A 52 3.12 1.39 -8.54
N LEU A 53 3.55 1.15 -7.30
CA LEU A 53 4.80 0.43 -7.00
C LEU A 53 4.63 -1.08 -7.14
N GLY A 54 3.44 -1.60 -6.86
CA GLY A 54 3.15 -3.02 -6.96
C GLY A 54 1.70 -3.37 -6.63
N LYS A 55 1.40 -4.66 -6.78
CA LYS A 55 0.13 -5.28 -6.39
C LYS A 55 0.42 -6.52 -5.56
N VAL A 56 -0.36 -6.73 -4.50
CA VAL A 56 -0.22 -7.88 -3.62
C VAL A 56 -1.61 -8.34 -3.18
N ALA A 57 -1.79 -9.66 -3.07
CA ALA A 57 -3.00 -10.23 -2.51
C ALA A 57 -2.84 -10.43 -1.00
N THR A 58 -3.91 -10.28 -0.24
CA THR A 58 -3.92 -10.65 1.18
C THR A 58 -3.98 -12.17 1.37
N ASP A 59 -3.37 -12.65 2.44
CA ASP A 59 -3.44 -14.04 2.90
C ASP A 59 -4.76 -14.34 3.63
N SER A 60 -4.89 -15.54 4.22
CA SER A 60 -6.07 -15.97 4.96
C SER A 60 -6.39 -15.10 6.19
N ASP A 61 -5.38 -14.45 6.76
CA ASP A 61 -5.48 -13.56 7.92
C ASP A 61 -5.71 -12.10 7.50
N GLY A 62 -5.87 -11.83 6.20
CA GLY A 62 -6.01 -10.48 5.68
C GLY A 62 -4.71 -9.68 5.65
N LYS A 63 -3.56 -10.34 5.83
CA LYS A 63 -2.25 -9.70 5.82
C LYS A 63 -1.66 -9.69 4.42
N PHE A 64 -0.90 -8.66 4.10
CA PHE A 64 -0.11 -8.59 2.88
C PHE A 64 1.32 -8.20 3.21
N THR A 65 2.27 -8.75 2.46
CA THR A 65 3.68 -8.38 2.49
C THR A 65 4.19 -8.29 1.06
N ALA A 66 4.92 -7.23 0.72
CA ALA A 66 5.50 -7.08 -0.61
C ALA A 66 6.91 -6.48 -0.52
N GLU A 67 7.79 -6.95 -1.40
CA GLU A 67 9.07 -6.29 -1.70
C GLU A 67 8.87 -5.43 -2.96
N LEU A 68 9.23 -4.15 -2.86
CA LEU A 68 9.01 -3.15 -3.91
C LEU A 68 10.30 -2.42 -4.20
N VAL A 69 10.50 -2.01 -5.45
CA VAL A 69 11.66 -1.21 -5.85
C VAL A 69 11.25 0.24 -6.00
N MET A 70 11.97 1.14 -5.34
CA MET A 70 11.74 2.58 -5.48
C MET A 70 12.16 3.08 -6.86
N PRO A 71 11.32 3.87 -7.55
CA PRO A 71 11.65 4.35 -8.88
C PRO A 71 12.93 5.20 -8.88
N LYS A 72 13.83 4.93 -9.84
CA LYS A 72 15.11 5.64 -9.97
C LYS A 72 14.96 7.10 -10.39
N ALA A 73 13.91 7.42 -11.15
CA ALA A 73 13.67 8.76 -11.71
C ALA A 73 12.77 9.64 -10.81
N LEU A 74 12.91 9.54 -9.48
CA LEU A 74 12.22 10.43 -8.54
C LEU A 74 13.07 11.66 -8.21
N SER A 75 12.42 12.81 -8.15
CA SER A 75 13.01 13.99 -7.51
C SER A 75 13.10 13.76 -5.99
N PRO A 76 14.18 14.20 -5.32
CA PRO A 76 14.22 14.23 -3.86
C PRO A 76 13.06 15.05 -3.30
N GLY A 77 12.47 14.61 -2.19
CA GLY A 77 11.33 15.29 -1.58
C GLY A 77 10.55 14.42 -0.62
N GLN A 78 9.40 14.93 -0.18
CA GLN A 78 8.47 14.20 0.67
C GLN A 78 7.52 13.36 -0.17
N TRP A 79 7.59 12.05 0.06
CA TRP A 79 6.78 11.06 -0.63
C TRP A 79 6.00 10.25 0.40
N GLN A 80 4.82 9.78 0.00
CA GLN A 80 4.02 8.88 0.83
C GLN A 80 3.76 7.58 0.09
N VAL A 81 3.97 6.46 0.76
CA VAL A 81 3.52 5.15 0.28
C VAL A 81 2.18 4.85 0.95
N VAL A 82 1.18 4.51 0.15
CA VAL A 82 -0.14 4.09 0.66
C VAL A 82 -0.53 2.74 0.08
N ALA A 83 -1.26 1.96 0.88
CA ALA A 83 -1.90 0.74 0.42
C ALA A 83 -3.36 1.04 0.08
N HIS A 84 -3.80 0.68 -1.12
CA HIS A 84 -5.16 0.85 -1.60
C HIS A 84 -5.75 -0.53 -1.89
N TYR A 85 -6.63 -0.99 -1.01
CA TYR A 85 -7.47 -2.16 -1.26
C TYR A 85 -8.54 -1.79 -2.29
N MET A 86 -8.55 -2.50 -3.41
CA MET A 86 -9.41 -2.19 -4.56
C MET A 86 -10.90 -2.46 -4.33
N GLY A 87 -11.26 -3.12 -3.23
CA GLY A 87 -12.60 -3.65 -3.04
C GLY A 87 -12.79 -5.01 -3.73
N SER A 88 -13.97 -5.56 -3.50
CA SER A 88 -14.49 -6.78 -4.11
C SER A 88 -16.02 -6.67 -4.10
N PRO A 89 -16.77 -7.60 -4.74
CA PRO A 89 -18.23 -7.58 -4.67
C PRO A 89 -18.80 -7.55 -3.25
N SER A 90 -18.08 -8.09 -2.26
CA SER A 90 -18.52 -8.17 -0.86
C SER A 90 -17.95 -7.08 0.05
N TYR A 91 -16.89 -6.39 -0.37
CA TYR A 91 -16.16 -5.45 0.48
C TYR A 91 -15.81 -4.17 -0.27
N ALA A 92 -16.16 -3.02 0.31
CA ALA A 92 -15.83 -1.72 -0.25
C ALA A 92 -14.30 -1.49 -0.32
N PRO A 93 -13.80 -0.71 -1.30
CA PRO A 93 -12.41 -0.28 -1.34
C PRO A 93 -12.04 0.54 -0.10
N SER A 94 -10.75 0.57 0.24
CA SER A 94 -10.22 1.41 1.31
C SER A 94 -8.75 1.75 1.09
N VAL A 95 -8.27 2.83 1.70
CA VAL A 95 -6.88 3.27 1.65
C VAL A 95 -6.28 3.18 3.06
N SER A 96 -4.98 2.92 3.17
CA SER A 96 -4.28 2.88 4.44
C SER A 96 -4.36 4.21 5.18
N GLU A 97 -4.81 4.14 6.42
CA GLU A 97 -4.63 5.19 7.44
C GLU A 97 -3.16 5.28 7.89
#